data_AF-A0A967TE79-F1
#
_entry.id   AF-A0A967TE79-F1
#
_cell.length_a   1.000
_cell.length_b   1.000
_cell.length_c   1.000
_cell.angle_alpha   90.00
_cell.angle_beta   90.00
_cell.angle_gamma   90.00
#
_symmetry.space_group_name_H-M   'P 1'
#
loop_
_entity.id
_entity.type
_entity.pdbx_description
1 polymer ?
#
loop_
_entity_poly.entity_id
_entity_poly.type
_entity_poly.pdbx_seq_one_letter_code
_entity_poly.pdbx_strand_id
1 'polypeptide(L)'
;ALDLADALTRAHRLGIIHRDLKPANVLLAEDGTPRLTDFGIAHLVESPRLTETGILVGTPDFCSPEACEGKPIDERGDIWSFGVMLYEMLTGETPFAGDTLSAKLSAILTQPVPDLAQLCPEAPEALVDLVYRMLEKDREQRIPSVRLVGAELEAILKGREIPTPRRLAPGESRFSTPTPDTTQPRHNLPVQPT
;
A
#
# COMPACT_ATOMS: atom_id res chain seq x y z
N ALA A 1 7.64 12.43 5.25
CA ALA A 1 7.23 11.16 4.60
C ALA A 1 8.13 9.99 5.00
N LEU A 2 9.46 10.08 4.84
CA LEU A 2 10.39 9.02 5.26
C LEU A 2 10.25 8.65 6.74
N ASP A 3 10.23 9.63 7.63
CA ASP A 3 10.11 9.37 9.07
C ASP A 3 8.80 8.64 9.44
N LEU A 4 7.71 8.94 8.72
CA LEU A 4 6.43 8.24 8.88
C LEU A 4 6.53 6.78 8.40
N ALA A 5 7.17 6.55 7.24
CA ALA A 5 7.39 5.20 6.72
C ALA A 5 8.25 4.37 7.70
N ASP A 6 9.26 4.97 8.31
CA ASP A 6 10.11 4.34 9.32
C ASP A 6 9.34 4.03 10.61
N ALA A 7 8.52 4.97 11.10
CA ALA A 7 7.67 4.77 12.26
C ALA A 7 6.66 3.63 12.05
N LEU A 8 5.97 3.61 10.90
CA LEU A 8 5.06 2.53 10.54
C LEU A 8 5.79 1.19 10.39
N THR A 9 6.96 1.18 9.74
CA THR A 9 7.79 -0.05 9.62
C THR A 9 8.09 -0.64 10.99
N ARG A 10 8.44 0.20 11.97
CA ARG A 10 8.72 -0.25 13.34
C ARG A 10 7.47 -0.79 14.02
N ALA A 11 6.33 -0.12 13.87
CA ALA A 11 5.05 -0.56 14.43
C ALA A 11 4.61 -1.92 13.84
N HIS A 12 4.62 -2.06 12.51
CA HIS A 12 4.23 -3.29 11.82
C HIS A 12 5.13 -4.47 12.20
N ARG A 13 6.44 -4.25 12.37
CA ARG A 13 7.37 -5.29 12.87
C ARG A 13 7.04 -5.78 14.29
N LEU A 14 6.34 -4.98 15.09
CA LEU A 14 5.85 -5.35 16.42
C LEU A 14 4.42 -5.92 16.37
N GLY A 15 3.84 -6.11 15.17
CA GLY A 15 2.46 -6.56 14.99
C GLY A 15 1.42 -5.49 15.30
N ILE A 16 1.82 -4.21 15.38
CA ILE A 16 0.94 -3.08 15.68
C ILE A 16 0.53 -2.42 14.36
N ILE A 17 -0.76 -2.45 14.06
CA ILE A 17 -1.38 -1.77 12.91
C ILE A 17 -2.02 -0.48 13.43
N HIS A 18 -1.82 0.64 12.75
CA HIS A 18 -2.31 1.95 13.17
C HIS A 18 -3.83 2.08 13.06
N ARG A 19 -4.43 1.63 11.94
CA ARG A 19 -5.88 1.58 11.64
C ARG A 19 -6.60 2.92 11.49
N ASP A 20 -6.09 3.99 12.07
CA ASP A 20 -6.62 5.36 11.94
C ASP A 20 -5.53 6.33 11.50
N LEU A 21 -4.76 5.98 10.46
CA LEU A 21 -3.67 6.85 10.00
C LEU A 21 -4.24 8.02 9.18
N LYS A 22 -4.00 9.25 9.62
CA LYS A 22 -4.45 10.50 8.97
C LYS A 22 -3.63 11.69 9.47
N PRO A 23 -3.66 12.86 8.79
CA PRO A 23 -2.88 14.03 9.19
C PRO A 23 -3.12 14.48 10.64
N ALA A 24 -4.35 14.38 11.13
CA ALA A 24 -4.70 14.74 12.51
C ALA A 24 -3.98 13.89 13.58
N ASN A 25 -3.51 12.69 13.21
CA ASN A 25 -2.77 11.77 14.09
C ASN A 25 -1.25 11.82 13.83
N VAL A 26 -0.78 12.87 13.13
CA VAL A 26 0.64 13.17 12.93
C VAL A 26 0.98 14.50 13.59
N LEU A 27 1.68 14.43 14.71
CA LEU A 27 2.17 15.63 15.40
C LEU A 27 3.55 16.01 14.88
N LEU A 28 3.83 17.30 14.78
CA LEU A 28 5.17 17.81 14.49
C LEU A 28 5.86 18.20 15.80
N ALA A 29 7.05 17.64 16.03
CA ALA A 29 7.92 18.10 17.11
C ALA A 29 8.48 19.51 16.80
N GLU A 30 9.11 20.14 17.79
CA GLU A 30 9.70 21.49 17.63
C GLU A 30 10.76 21.55 16.53
N ASP A 31 11.48 20.46 16.30
CA ASP A 31 12.47 20.32 15.22
C ASP A 31 11.86 19.97 13.84
N GLY A 32 10.53 19.89 13.75
CA GLY A 32 9.79 19.52 12.54
C GLY A 32 9.65 18.01 12.32
N THR A 33 10.20 17.16 13.20
CA THR A 33 10.10 15.70 13.04
C THR A 33 8.65 15.24 13.26
N PRO A 34 8.04 14.49 12.33
CA PRO A 34 6.69 13.98 12.51
C PRO A 34 6.67 12.80 13.50
N ARG A 35 5.62 12.72 14.32
CA ARG A 35 5.37 11.68 15.30
C ARG A 35 3.95 11.16 15.14
N LEU A 36 3.82 9.84 14.98
CA LEU A 36 2.52 9.17 14.98
C LEU A 36 1.95 9.14 16.39
N THR A 37 0.67 9.47 16.51
CA THR A 37 -0.13 9.36 17.73
C THR A 37 -1.38 8.52 17.48
N ASP A 38 -2.11 8.20 18.54
CA ASP A 38 -3.46 7.64 18.44
C ASP A 38 -3.55 6.38 17.57
N PHE A 39 -2.63 5.44 17.80
CA PHE A 39 -2.77 4.07 17.31
C PHE A 39 -4.17 3.59 17.71
N GLY A 40 -4.96 3.15 16.72
CA GLY A 40 -6.40 2.91 16.81
C GLY A 40 -6.80 1.72 17.67
N ILE A 41 -6.30 1.66 18.91
CA ILE A 41 -6.68 0.69 19.94
C ILE A 41 -8.20 0.77 20.19
N ALA A 42 -8.81 1.95 20.01
CA ALA A 42 -10.26 2.12 20.05
C ALA A 42 -11.01 1.33 18.95
N HIS A 43 -10.43 1.20 17.75
CA HIS A 43 -11.01 0.46 16.62
C HIS A 43 -10.82 -1.06 16.72
N LEU A 44 -10.12 -1.57 17.75
CA LEU A 44 -10.06 -3.01 18.01
C LEU A 44 -11.41 -3.55 18.52
N VAL A 45 -12.22 -2.68 19.13
CA VAL A 45 -13.51 -3.01 19.76
C VAL A 45 -14.67 -2.82 18.77
N GLU A 46 -14.51 -1.92 17.82
CA GLU A 46 -15.50 -1.59 16.81
C GLU A 46 -14.89 -1.85 15.43
N SER A 47 -15.14 -3.05 14.88
CA SER A 47 -15.22 -3.14 13.42
C SER A 47 -16.12 -1.97 12.97
N PRO A 48 -15.84 -1.28 11.85
CA PRO A 48 -16.78 -0.33 11.28
C PRO A 48 -18.00 -1.11 10.79
N ARG A 49 -18.81 -1.59 11.74
CA ARG A 49 -20.20 -1.87 11.51
C ARG A 49 -20.79 -0.49 11.34
N LEU A 50 -21.57 -0.30 10.29
CA LEU A 50 -22.70 0.61 10.40
C LEU A 50 -23.32 0.32 11.76
N THR A 51 -23.14 1.23 12.72
CA THR A 51 -23.89 1.17 13.96
C THR A 51 -25.37 1.11 13.57
N GLU A 52 -26.23 0.46 14.35
CA GLU A 52 -27.69 0.39 14.09
C GLU A 52 -28.32 1.78 13.86
N THR A 53 -27.58 2.85 14.18
CA THR A 53 -27.91 4.26 14.02
C THR A 53 -27.27 4.95 12.80
N GLY A 54 -26.49 4.25 11.97
CA GLY A 54 -25.90 4.77 10.73
C GLY A 54 -24.74 5.76 10.92
N ILE A 55 -24.15 5.81 12.11
CA ILE A 55 -23.07 6.75 12.44
C ILE A 55 -21.74 6.02 12.27
N LEU A 56 -21.05 6.30 11.17
CA LEU A 56 -19.59 6.10 11.11
C LEU A 56 -18.96 7.22 11.94
N VAL A 57 -18.38 6.88 13.09
CA VAL A 57 -17.58 7.83 13.86
C VAL A 57 -16.19 7.89 13.22
N GLY A 58 -15.94 8.90 12.40
CA GLY A 58 -14.65 9.13 11.76
C GLY A 58 -14.72 9.89 10.44
N THR A 59 -13.54 10.24 9.91
CA THR A 59 -13.35 10.87 8.61
C THR A 59 -13.01 9.76 7.60
N PRO A 60 -13.94 9.31 6.74
CA PRO A 60 -13.75 8.14 5.87
C PRO A 60 -12.67 8.35 4.81
N ASP A 61 -12.21 9.58 4.61
CA ASP A 61 -11.28 9.98 3.54
C ASP A 61 -10.00 9.14 3.50
N PHE A 62 -9.52 8.67 4.67
CA PHE A 62 -8.28 7.89 4.78
C PHE A 62 -8.54 6.38 4.94
N CYS A 63 -9.79 5.93 4.98
CA CYS A 63 -10.12 4.52 5.16
C CYS A 63 -9.81 3.72 3.89
N SER A 64 -9.23 2.53 4.07
CA SER A 64 -9.00 1.59 2.98
C SER A 64 -10.29 0.91 2.50
N PRO A 65 -10.35 0.39 1.27
CA PRO A 65 -11.51 -0.33 0.76
C PRO A 65 -11.98 -1.45 1.71
N GLU A 66 -11.04 -2.24 2.21
CA GLU A 66 -11.34 -3.31 3.16
C GLU A 66 -11.87 -2.80 4.51
N ALA A 67 -11.44 -1.61 4.97
CA ALA A 67 -11.98 -0.97 6.16
C ALA A 67 -13.43 -0.51 5.92
N CYS A 68 -13.70 0.11 4.76
CA CYS A 68 -15.05 0.54 4.36
C CYS A 68 -16.04 -0.64 4.24
N GLU A 69 -15.54 -1.82 3.87
CA GLU A 69 -16.34 -3.06 3.79
C GLU A 69 -16.43 -3.83 5.12
N GLY A 70 -15.77 -3.35 6.19
CA GLY A 70 -15.72 -4.06 7.47
C GLY A 70 -14.94 -5.39 7.42
N LYS A 71 -14.05 -5.56 6.45
CA LYS A 71 -13.17 -6.73 6.31
C LYS A 71 -11.97 -6.62 7.25
N PRO A 72 -11.26 -7.73 7.52
CA PRO A 72 -10.04 -7.70 8.33
C PRO A 72 -8.98 -6.77 7.72
N ILE A 73 -8.41 -5.90 8.55
CA ILE A 73 -7.37 -4.94 8.19
C ILE A 73 -6.02 -5.47 8.67
N ASP A 74 -5.03 -5.48 7.77
CA ASP A 74 -3.61 -5.73 8.08
C ASP A 74 -2.78 -4.45 7.84
N GLU A 75 -1.45 -4.57 7.84
CA GLU A 75 -0.53 -3.44 7.61
C GLU A 75 -0.78 -2.71 6.28
N ARG A 76 -1.39 -3.35 5.28
CA ARG A 76 -1.67 -2.75 3.97
C ARG A 76 -2.82 -1.73 4.05
N GLY A 77 -3.64 -1.78 5.10
CA GLY A 77 -4.60 -0.73 5.40
C GLY A 77 -3.90 0.59 5.73
N ASP A 78 -2.85 0.55 6.55
CA ASP A 78 -2.07 1.75 6.87
C ASP A 78 -1.33 2.29 5.63
N ILE A 79 -0.89 1.41 4.73
CA ILE A 79 -0.28 1.79 3.45
C ILE A 79 -1.25 2.59 2.59
N TRP A 80 -2.51 2.16 2.52
CA TRP A 80 -3.56 2.90 1.81
C TRP A 80 -3.72 4.30 2.39
N SER A 81 -3.92 4.38 3.71
CA SER A 81 -4.10 5.66 4.41
C SER A 81 -2.90 6.58 4.22
N PHE A 82 -1.68 6.04 4.25
CA PHE A 82 -0.47 6.80 3.96
C PHE A 82 -0.42 7.28 2.51
N GLY A 83 -0.91 6.47 1.56
CA GLY A 83 -1.05 6.86 0.15
C GLY A 83 -2.02 8.02 -0.03
N VAL A 84 -3.14 8.01 0.69
CA VAL A 84 -4.11 9.12 0.71
C VAL A 84 -3.45 10.40 1.25
N MET A 85 -2.67 10.30 2.33
CA MET A 85 -1.93 11.44 2.87
C MET A 85 -0.90 11.99 1.88
N LEU A 86 -0.17 11.12 1.18
CA LEU A 86 0.80 11.56 0.16
C LEU A 86 0.10 12.24 -1.02
N TYR A 87 -1.04 11.69 -1.46
CA TYR A 87 -1.88 12.32 -2.47
C TYR A 87 -2.31 13.72 -2.03
N GLU A 88 -2.88 13.85 -0.83
CA GLU A 88 -3.33 15.13 -0.28
C GLU A 88 -2.19 16.14 -0.10
N MET A 89 -1.00 15.70 0.31
CA MET A 89 0.17 16.59 0.41
C MET A 89 0.63 17.11 -0.97
N LEU A 90 0.38 16.37 -2.04
CA LEU A 90 0.73 16.78 -3.41
C LEU A 90 -0.32 17.72 -4.00
N THR A 91 -1.60 17.41 -3.83
CA THR A 91 -2.71 18.10 -4.51
C THR A 91 -3.42 19.14 -3.65
N GLY A 92 -3.29 19.06 -2.32
CA GLY A 92 -4.08 19.82 -1.35
C GLY A 92 -5.46 19.23 -1.04
N GLU A 93 -5.86 18.14 -1.71
CA GLU A 93 -7.18 17.52 -1.56
C GLU A 93 -7.09 15.98 -1.53
N THR A 94 -8.03 15.31 -0.86
CA THR A 94 -8.09 13.84 -0.83
C THR A 94 -8.58 13.26 -2.18
N PRO A 95 -8.15 12.05 -2.59
CA PRO A 95 -8.42 11.51 -3.93
C PRO A 95 -9.89 11.14 -4.18
N PHE A 96 -10.66 10.85 -3.12
CA PHE A 96 -12.05 10.37 -3.24
C PHE A 96 -13.01 11.35 -2.58
N ALA A 97 -13.73 12.12 -3.39
CA ALA A 97 -14.74 13.06 -2.92
C ALA A 97 -16.14 12.45 -2.91
N GLY A 98 -17.06 13.08 -2.16
CA GLY A 98 -18.46 12.69 -2.11
C GLY A 98 -19.23 13.53 -1.10
N ASP A 99 -20.39 14.05 -1.51
CA ASP A 99 -21.21 14.97 -0.71
C ASP A 99 -21.95 14.26 0.45
N THR A 100 -22.03 12.94 0.39
CA THR A 100 -22.62 12.09 1.43
C THR A 100 -21.65 10.98 1.80
N LEU A 101 -21.78 10.45 3.02
CA LEU A 101 -20.99 9.31 3.46
C LEU A 101 -21.10 8.13 2.47
N SER A 102 -22.30 7.78 2.03
CA SER A 102 -22.51 6.69 1.07
C SER A 102 -21.84 6.95 -0.28
N ALA A 103 -21.90 8.19 -0.78
CA ALA A 103 -21.22 8.56 -2.02
C ALA A 103 -19.69 8.46 -1.88
N LYS A 104 -19.16 8.89 -0.73
CA LYS A 104 -17.73 8.83 -0.43
C LYS A 104 -17.23 7.40 -0.29
N LEU A 105 -17.94 6.54 0.44
CA LEU A 105 -17.64 5.12 0.53
C LEU A 105 -17.69 4.46 -0.86
N SER A 106 -18.71 4.78 -1.67
CA SER A 106 -18.81 4.29 -3.05
C SER A 106 -17.61 4.73 -3.89
N ALA A 107 -17.17 5.99 -3.78
CA ALA A 107 -15.98 6.48 -4.46
C ALA A 107 -14.72 5.73 -4.04
N ILE A 108 -14.52 5.52 -2.73
CA ILE A 108 -13.40 4.74 -2.19
C ILE A 108 -13.44 3.29 -2.69
N LEU A 109 -14.60 2.71 -2.94
CA LEU A 109 -14.68 1.31 -3.40
C LEU A 109 -14.56 1.14 -4.91
N THR A 110 -14.94 2.14 -5.70
CA THR A 110 -15.19 1.94 -7.14
C THR A 110 -14.51 2.93 -8.08
N GLN A 111 -14.21 4.15 -7.60
CA GLN A 111 -13.62 5.16 -8.48
C GLN A 111 -12.09 4.96 -8.58
N PRO A 112 -11.50 5.20 -9.77
CA PRO A 112 -10.06 5.25 -9.93
C PRO A 112 -9.49 6.44 -9.14
N VAL A 113 -8.21 6.36 -8.77
CA VAL A 113 -7.48 7.51 -8.25
C VAL A 113 -7.44 8.59 -9.33
N PRO A 114 -7.78 9.87 -9.04
CA PRO A 114 -7.67 10.93 -10.03
C PRO A 114 -6.22 11.12 -10.50
N ASP A 115 -6.05 11.56 -11.73
CA ASP A 115 -4.74 11.58 -12.39
C ASP A 115 -3.78 12.60 -11.74
N LEU A 116 -2.92 12.12 -10.86
CA LEU A 116 -1.89 12.89 -10.16
C LEU A 116 -0.91 13.55 -11.13
N ALA A 117 -0.61 12.93 -12.27
CA ALA A 117 0.35 13.51 -13.22
C ALA A 117 -0.21 14.78 -13.87
N GLN A 118 -1.54 14.89 -14.01
CA GLN A 118 -2.20 16.09 -14.49
C GLN A 118 -2.32 17.16 -13.39
N LEU A 119 -2.61 16.74 -12.16
CA LEU A 119 -2.78 17.66 -11.03
C LEU A 119 -1.45 18.23 -10.52
N CYS A 120 -0.37 17.45 -10.59
CA CYS A 120 0.94 17.79 -10.07
C CYS A 120 2.04 17.44 -11.10
N PRO A 121 2.13 18.16 -12.23
CA PRO A 121 3.10 17.84 -13.29
C PRO A 121 4.57 18.00 -12.87
N GLU A 122 4.84 18.75 -11.79
CA GLU A 122 6.17 18.94 -11.21
C GLU A 122 6.60 17.76 -10.31
N ALA A 123 5.69 16.86 -9.96
CA ALA A 123 6.01 15.71 -9.12
C ALA A 123 6.84 14.67 -9.91
N PRO A 124 7.89 14.06 -9.31
CA PRO A 124 8.63 12.99 -9.96
C PRO A 124 7.72 11.83 -10.38
N GLU A 125 7.86 11.32 -11.61
CA GLU A 125 7.05 10.19 -12.12
C GLU A 125 7.09 8.97 -11.18
N ALA A 126 8.26 8.67 -10.62
CA ALA A 126 8.43 7.59 -9.65
C ALA A 126 7.62 7.80 -8.36
N LEU A 127 7.41 9.05 -7.92
CA LEU A 127 6.55 9.34 -6.77
C LEU A 127 5.07 9.12 -7.11
N VAL A 128 4.65 9.53 -8.32
CA VAL A 128 3.29 9.31 -8.81
C VAL A 128 2.98 7.81 -8.90
N ASP A 129 3.88 7.02 -9.50
CA ASP A 129 3.73 5.56 -9.58
C ASP A 129 3.65 4.91 -8.19
N LEU A 130 4.51 5.34 -7.25
CA LEU A 130 4.47 4.86 -5.88
C LEU A 130 3.11 5.12 -5.22
N VAL A 131 2.57 6.34 -5.34
CA VAL A 131 1.25 6.68 -4.76
C VAL A 131 0.15 5.82 -5.37
N TYR A 132 0.15 5.58 -6.69
CA TYR A 132 -0.84 4.70 -7.31
C TYR A 132 -0.77 3.27 -6.80
N ARG A 133 0.43 2.71 -6.59
CA ARG A 133 0.59 1.37 -6.02
C ARG A 133 0.21 1.29 -4.53
N MET A 134 0.31 2.39 -3.80
CA MET A 134 -0.21 2.48 -2.42
C MET A 134 -1.74 2.54 -2.39
N LEU A 135 -2.34 3.17 -3.41
CA LEU A 135 -3.79 3.33 -3.58
C LEU A 135 -4.43 2.24 -4.48
N GLU A 136 -3.77 1.09 -4.61
CA GLU A 136 -4.36 -0.09 -5.26
C GLU A 136 -5.52 -0.63 -4.40
N LYS A 137 -6.68 -0.82 -5.04
CA LYS A 137 -7.92 -1.19 -4.34
C LYS A 137 -7.86 -2.64 -3.89
N ASP A 138 -7.34 -3.53 -4.74
CA ASP A 138 -7.09 -4.91 -4.36
C ASP A 138 -5.89 -4.97 -3.40
N ARG A 139 -6.19 -5.28 -2.13
CA ARG A 139 -5.19 -5.40 -1.07
C ARG A 139 -4.07 -6.39 -1.40
N GLU A 140 -4.34 -7.42 -2.20
CA GLU A 140 -3.31 -8.41 -2.58
C GLU A 140 -2.39 -7.92 -3.69
N GLN A 141 -2.79 -6.89 -4.45
CA GLN A 141 -1.97 -6.22 -5.46
C GLN A 141 -1.30 -4.95 -4.93
N ARG A 142 -1.79 -4.40 -3.80
CA ARG A 142 -1.19 -3.26 -3.11
C ARG A 142 0.23 -3.57 -2.64
N ILE A 143 1.08 -2.55 -2.62
CA ILE A 143 2.47 -2.69 -2.17
C ILE A 143 2.51 -3.42 -0.81
N PRO A 144 3.32 -4.50 -0.66
CA PRO A 144 3.06 -5.48 0.38
C PRO A 144 3.58 -5.08 1.77
N SER A 145 4.38 -4.02 1.88
CA SER A 145 4.86 -3.51 3.18
C SER A 145 5.29 -2.05 3.10
N VAL A 146 5.12 -1.30 4.21
CA VAL A 146 5.55 0.10 4.29
C VAL A 146 7.07 0.27 4.24
N ARG A 147 7.84 -0.78 4.57
CA ARG A 147 9.30 -0.78 4.41
C ARG A 147 9.71 -0.60 2.95
N LEU A 148 8.96 -1.17 2.00
CA LEU A 148 9.20 -0.96 0.58
C LEU A 148 8.84 0.47 0.16
N VAL A 149 7.75 1.03 0.71
CA VAL A 149 7.40 2.45 0.50
C VAL A 149 8.57 3.35 0.95
N GLY A 150 9.10 3.13 2.16
CA GLY A 150 10.22 3.91 2.68
C GLY A 150 11.48 3.81 1.81
N ALA A 151 11.84 2.60 1.37
CA ALA A 151 12.98 2.38 0.49
C ALA A 151 12.83 3.10 -0.86
N GLU A 152 11.61 3.10 -1.43
CA GLU A 152 11.35 3.79 -2.69
C GLU A 152 11.33 5.32 -2.52
N LEU A 153 10.72 5.84 -1.45
CA LEU A 153 10.79 7.27 -1.11
C LEU A 153 12.25 7.74 -0.95
N GLU A 154 13.09 6.93 -0.31
CA GLU A 154 14.50 7.26 -0.09
C GLU A 154 15.28 7.31 -1.42
N ALA A 155 15.02 6.36 -2.32
CA ALA A 155 15.65 6.34 -3.62
C ALA A 155 15.18 7.50 -4.52
N ILE A 156 13.89 7.85 -4.49
CA ILE A 156 13.34 9.03 -5.17
C ILE A 156 14.04 10.30 -4.69
N LEU A 157 14.16 10.50 -3.37
CA LEU A 157 14.82 11.67 -2.79
C LEU A 157 16.31 11.76 -3.14
N LYS A 158 16.98 10.62 -3.33
CA LYS A 158 18.38 10.55 -3.75
C LYS A 158 18.57 10.69 -5.26
N GLY A 159 17.50 10.88 -6.04
CA GLY A 159 17.54 10.94 -7.50
C GLY A 159 18.01 9.63 -8.14
N ARG A 160 17.84 8.50 -7.47
CA ARG A 160 18.17 7.18 -8.02
C ARG A 160 17.00 6.69 -8.84
N GLU A 161 17.24 6.33 -10.10
CA GLU A 161 16.26 5.57 -10.88
C GLU A 161 16.00 4.25 -10.15
N ILE A 162 14.77 4.08 -9.67
CA ILE A 162 14.29 2.79 -9.18
C ILE A 162 13.77 2.07 -10.42
N PRO A 163 14.27 0.88 -10.77
CA PRO A 163 13.65 0.09 -11.81
C PRO A 163 12.23 -0.25 -11.35
N THR A 164 11.23 0.43 -11.91
CA THR A 164 9.83 0.06 -11.74
C THR A 164 9.73 -1.40 -12.17
N PRO A 165 9.25 -2.33 -11.31
CA PRO A 165 9.05 -3.71 -11.75
C PRO A 165 8.07 -3.66 -12.91
N ARG A 166 8.60 -3.91 -14.12
CA ARG A 166 7.86 -3.91 -15.39
C ARG A 166 6.58 -4.70 -15.18
N ARG A 167 5.43 -4.05 -15.39
CA ARG A 167 4.12 -4.71 -15.40
C ARG A 167 4.21 -5.84 -16.43
N LEU A 168 4.34 -7.08 -15.95
CA LEU A 168 4.40 -8.25 -16.83
C LEU A 168 3.09 -8.26 -17.63
N ALA A 169 3.21 -8.36 -18.95
CA ALA A 169 2.05 -8.65 -19.78
C ALA A 169 1.42 -9.96 -19.28
N PRO A 170 0.08 -10.10 -19.30
CA PRO A 170 -0.55 -11.35 -18.92
C PRO A 170 -0.05 -12.48 -19.84
N GLY A 171 0.82 -13.34 -19.31
CA GLY A 171 1.34 -14.52 -20.03
C GLY A 171 2.82 -14.88 -19.80
N GLU A 172 3.66 -13.99 -19.27
CA GLU A 172 5.08 -14.32 -19.04
C GLU A 172 5.29 -14.93 -17.65
N SER A 173 5.33 -16.27 -17.61
CA SER A 173 5.79 -17.03 -16.44
C SER A 173 7.29 -16.79 -16.21
N ARG A 174 7.64 -16.43 -14.97
CA ARG A 174 9.02 -16.24 -14.49
C ARG A 174 9.82 -17.54 -14.39
N PHE A 175 9.19 -18.67 -14.70
CA PHE A 175 9.75 -20.01 -14.65
C PHE A 175 9.57 -20.70 -16.00
N SER A 176 10.43 -20.36 -16.95
CA SER A 176 10.74 -21.25 -18.08
C SER A 176 12.04 -21.97 -17.75
N THR A 177 11.93 -23.10 -17.07
CA THR A 177 13.05 -24.03 -16.93
C THR A 177 13.30 -24.64 -18.30
N PRO A 178 14.52 -24.59 -18.86
CA PRO A 178 14.81 -25.33 -20.08
C PRO A 178 14.70 -26.82 -19.77
N THR A 179 13.81 -27.52 -20.47
CA THR A 179 13.68 -28.97 -20.42
C THR A 179 15.01 -29.59 -20.86
N PRO A 180 15.64 -30.48 -20.07
CA PRO A 180 16.84 -31.16 -20.53
C PRO A 180 16.49 -32.13 -21.66
N ASP A 181 17.23 -31.99 -22.75
CA ASP A 181 17.13 -32.78 -23.97
C ASP A 181 17.38 -34.27 -23.67
N THR A 182 16.35 -35.11 -23.82
CA THR A 182 16.45 -36.55 -23.57
C THR A 182 16.91 -37.24 -24.85
N THR A 183 18.20 -37.13 -25.17
CA THR A 183 18.82 -37.93 -26.23
C THR A 183 20.19 -38.44 -25.80
N GLN A 184 20.22 -39.53 -25.03
CA GLN A 184 21.30 -40.54 -25.11
C GLN A 184 20.97 -41.80 -24.27
N PRO A 185 21.10 -43.02 -24.85
CA PRO A 185 20.92 -44.26 -24.10
C PRO A 185 22.21 -44.61 -23.34
N ARG A 186 22.13 -44.92 -22.03
CA ARG A 186 23.26 -45.46 -21.27
C ARG A 186 23.33 -46.98 -21.44
N HIS A 187 24.42 -47.41 -22.07
CA HIS A 187 24.85 -48.77 -22.31
C HIS A 187 25.48 -49.39 -21.04
N ASN A 188 25.08 -50.62 -20.74
CA ASN A 188 25.75 -51.74 -20.04
C ASN A 188 26.57 -51.50 -18.75
N LEU A 189 26.06 -52.04 -17.63
CA LEU A 189 26.84 -52.46 -16.46
C LEU A 189 27.35 -53.91 -16.66
N PRO A 190 28.61 -54.23 -16.33
CA PRO A 190 29.07 -55.62 -16.30
C PRO A 190 28.65 -56.32 -15.00
N VAL A 191 28.33 -57.61 -15.13
CA VAL A 191 28.07 -58.56 -14.04
C VAL A 191 29.37 -58.82 -13.27
N GLN A 192 29.31 -58.82 -11.94
CA GLN A 192 30.38 -59.35 -11.07
C GLN A 192 29.81 -60.47 -10.19
N PRO A 193 30.53 -61.62 -10.06
CA PRO A 193 30.08 -62.76 -9.28
C PRO A 193 30.57 -62.68 -7.83
N THR A 194 29.77 -63.17 -6.89
CA THR A 194 29.95 -64.37 -6.03
C THR A 194 29.07 -64.21 -4.80
#